data_AF-A0A2H0AUU2-F1
#
_entry.id   AF-A0A2H0AUU2-F1
#
_cell.length_a   1.000
_cell.length_b   1.000
_cell.length_c   1.000
_cell.angle_alpha   90.00
_cell.angle_beta   90.00
_cell.angle_gamma   90.00
#
_symmetry.space_group_name_H-M   'P 1'
#
loop_
_entity.id
_entity.type
_entity.pdbx_description
1 polymer ?
#
loop_
_entity_poly.entity_id
_entity_poly.type
_entity_poly.pdbx_seq_one_letter_code
_entity_poly.pdbx_strand_id
1 'polypeptide(L)'
;LGIGHVQGVAARIEIGTKVVKSGRTTGVTWGKIKLTDLDIFVRYPSGIALFVDQIMVASIGVEPVIIQPGVSGSPLCSFSTRRR
;
A
#
# COMPACT_ATOMS: atom_id res chain seq x y z
N LEU A 1 -6.17 -13.10 -10.63
CA LEU A 1 -6.55 -11.74 -10.17
C LEU A 1 -6.12 -10.78 -11.26
N GLY A 2 -7.04 -10.06 -11.92
CA GLY A 2 -6.82 -9.26 -13.15
C GLY A 2 -5.93 -8.01 -13.00
N ILE A 3 -4.79 -8.13 -12.30
CA ILE A 3 -3.78 -7.10 -12.03
C ILE A 3 -2.55 -7.22 -12.95
N GLY A 4 -2.54 -8.21 -13.85
CA GLY A 4 -1.44 -8.43 -14.80
C GLY A 4 -0.15 -8.95 -14.15
N HIS A 5 0.93 -8.99 -14.92
CA HIS A 5 2.27 -9.34 -14.45
C HIS A 5 3.01 -8.10 -13.93
N VAL A 6 3.77 -8.26 -12.84
CA VAL A 6 4.66 -7.20 -12.34
C VAL A 6 5.73 -6.93 -13.39
N GLN A 7 5.83 -5.67 -13.84
CA GLN A 7 6.75 -5.26 -14.91
C GLN A 7 8.03 -4.59 -14.38
N GLY A 8 8.13 -4.34 -13.06
CA GLY A 8 9.30 -3.73 -12.44
C GLY A 8 9.02 -3.20 -11.04
N VAL A 9 10.03 -2.57 -10.45
CA VAL A 9 9.95 -1.85 -9.17
C VAL A 9 9.83 -0.36 -9.46
N ALA A 10 8.87 0.32 -8.82
CA ALA A 10 8.73 1.77 -8.97
C ALA A 10 9.94 2.47 -8.35
N ALA A 11 10.63 3.30 -9.12
CA ALA A 11 11.79 4.06 -8.65
C ALA A 11 11.41 5.21 -7.71
N ARG A 12 10.19 5.75 -7.86
CA ARG A 12 9.64 6.79 -7.00
C ARG A 12 8.12 6.68 -6.96
N ILE A 13 7.55 6.94 -5.79
CA ILE A 13 6.12 6.98 -5.55
C ILE A 13 5.79 8.40 -5.08
N GLU A 14 4.73 8.99 -5.63
CA GLU A 14 4.33 10.37 -5.32
C GLU A 14 3.02 10.40 -4.54
N ILE A 15 2.84 11.48 -3.77
CA ILE A 15 1.55 11.73 -3.13
C ILE A 15 0.51 11.83 -4.24
N GLY A 16 -0.54 11.03 -4.08
CA GLY A 16 -1.63 10.96 -5.03
C GLY A 16 -1.53 9.86 -6.08
N THR A 17 -0.42 9.12 -6.14
CA THR A 17 -0.32 7.91 -6.97
C THR A 17 -1.43 6.92 -6.59
N LYS A 18 -2.13 6.39 -7.60
CA LYS A 18 -3.09 5.29 -7.42
C LYS A 18 -2.33 3.99 -7.27
N VAL A 19 -2.67 3.22 -6.25
CA VAL A 19 -2.05 1.94 -5.94
C VAL A 19 -3.10 0.86 -5.77
N VAL A 20 -2.67 -0.38 -5.94
CA VAL A 20 -3.46 -1.58 -5.75
C VAL A 20 -2.70 -2.53 -4.82
N LYS A 21 -3.41 -3.16 -3.90
CA LYS A 21 -2.87 -4.18 -3.00
C LYS A 21 -3.57 -5.50 -3.33
N SER A 22 -2.81 -6.58 -3.39
CA SER A 22 -3.36 -7.93 -3.50
C SER A 22 -3.09 -8.69 -2.21
N GLY A 23 -4.13 -8.92 -1.41
CA GLY A 23 -4.06 -9.64 -0.14
C GLY A 23 -4.81 -10.98 -0.21
N ARG A 24 -4.31 -12.01 0.50
CA ARG A 24 -4.98 -13.33 0.61
C ARG A 24 -6.41 -13.21 1.15
N THR A 25 -6.64 -12.32 2.10
CA THR A 25 -7.91 -12.18 2.84
C THR A 25 -8.84 -11.13 2.24
N THR A 26 -8.29 -9.99 1.80
CA THR A 26 -9.06 -8.83 1.30
C THR A 26 -9.23 -8.83 -0.22
N GLY A 27 -8.63 -9.79 -0.94
CA GLY A 27 -8.59 -9.77 -2.39
C GLY A 27 -7.80 -8.57 -2.93
N VAL A 28 -8.30 -7.96 -3.99
CA VAL A 28 -7.68 -6.81 -4.65
C VAL A 28 -8.34 -5.51 -4.17
N THR A 29 -7.59 -4.66 -3.49
CA THR A 29 -8.05 -3.37 -2.98
C THR A 29 -7.30 -2.21 -3.63
N TRP A 30 -7.98 -1.07 -3.79
CA TRP A 30 -7.44 0.11 -4.45
C TRP A 30 -7.27 1.25 -3.46
N GLY A 31 -6.21 2.03 -3.63
CA GLY A 31 -5.86 3.12 -2.74
C GLY A 31 -5.14 4.27 -3.43
N LYS A 32 -4.94 5.36 -2.68
CA LYS A 32 -4.17 6.53 -3.06
C LYS A 32 -3.07 6.77 -2.03
N ILE A 33 -1.86 7.03 -2.48
CA ILE A 33 -0.80 7.50 -1.59
C ILE A 33 -1.18 8.86 -1.01
N LYS A 34 -1.08 9.00 0.30
CA LYS A 34 -1.38 10.23 1.03
C LYS A 34 -0.13 10.89 1.59
N LEU A 35 0.78 10.10 2.13
CA LEU A 35 2.04 10.56 2.71
C LEU A 35 3.16 9.61 2.30
N THR A 36 4.34 10.18 2.10
CA THR A 36 5.63 9.48 2.01
C THR A 36 6.49 9.93 3.18
N ASP A 37 7.58 9.20 3.47
CA ASP A 37 8.58 9.58 4.47
C ASP A 37 7.96 9.77 5.87
N LEU A 38 7.05 8.88 6.22
CA LEU A 38 6.28 8.95 7.46
C LEU A 38 6.91 8.09 8.55
N ASP A 39 7.22 8.70 9.69
CA ASP A 39 7.66 8.00 10.89
C ASP A 39 6.46 7.75 11.83
N ILE A 40 6.27 6.50 12.26
CA ILE A 40 5.12 6.10 13.07
C ILE A 40 5.56 5.32 14.30
N PHE A 41 5.06 5.73 15.46
CA PHE A 41 5.14 4.96 16.69
C PHE A 41 3.90 4.07 16.85
N VAL A 42 4.10 2.76 16.97
CA VAL A 42 3.03 1.80 17.21
C VAL A 42 3.20 1.20 18.59
N ARG A 43 2.16 1.32 19.43
CA ARG A 43 2.13 0.70 20.75
C ARG A 43 1.63 -0.74 20.65
N TYR A 44 2.49 -1.67 21.05
CA TYR A 44 2.17 -3.07 21.29
C TYR A 44 2.07 -3.34 22.79
N PRO A 45 1.47 -4.47 23.22
CA PRO A 45 1.47 -4.86 24.63
C PRO A 45 2.87 -4.97 25.25
N SER A 46 3.88 -5.32 24.44
CA SER A 46 5.27 -5.47 24.87
C SER A 46 6.10 -4.18 24.85
N GLY A 47 5.59 -3.08 24.30
CA GLY A 47 6.35 -1.83 24.16
C GLY A 47 5.90 -0.93 23.01
N ILE A 48 6.73 0.06 22.67
CA ILE A 48 6.50 0.96 21.53
C ILE A 48 7.55 0.65 20.46
N ALA A 49 7.11 0.43 19.23
CA ALA A 49 7.98 0.26 18.06
C ALA A 49 7.93 1.51 17.19
N LEU A 50 9.08 1.94 16.69
CA LEU A 50 9.22 3.01 15.70
C LEU A 50 9.40 2.38 14.32
N PHE A 51 8.53 2.76 13.37
CA PHE A 51 8.66 2.45 11.96
C PHE A 51 9.00 3.74 11.23
N VAL A 52 10.15 3.79 10.57
CA VAL A 52 10.63 4.97 9.83
C VAL A 52 10.41 4.80 8.32
N ASP A 53 10.34 5.91 7.59
CA ASP A 53 10.20 5.92 6.12
C ASP A 53 8.99 5.12 5.59
N GLN A 54 7.85 5.24 6.26
CA GLN A 54 6.63 4.55 5.86
C GLN A 54 5.84 5.32 4.79
N ILE A 55 5.02 4.58 4.05
CA ILE A 55 4.09 5.12 3.06
C ILE A 55 2.66 4.93 3.55
N MET A 56 1.90 6.03 3.62
CA MET A 56 0.49 5.98 4.00
C MET A 56 -0.41 5.89 2.76
N VAL A 57 -1.30 4.89 2.75
CA VAL A 57 -2.29 4.69 1.67
C VAL A 57 -3.69 4.83 2.24
N ALA A 58 -4.51 5.68 1.60
CA ALA A 58 -5.94 5.78 1.89
C ALA A 58 -6.77 4.98 0.87
N SER A 59 -7.86 4.36 1.32
CA SER A 59 -8.77 3.59 0.44
C SER A 59 -9.47 4.50 -0.56
N ILE A 60 -9.62 4.02 -1.80
CA ILE A 60 -10.48 4.64 -2.81
C ILE A 60 -11.62 3.64 -3.07
N GLY A 61 -12.68 3.67 -2.27
CA GLY A 61 -13.83 2.78 -2.44
C GLY A 61 -14.75 2.71 -1.23
N VAL A 62 -15.90 2.03 -1.42
CA VAL A 62 -16.91 1.78 -0.37
C VAL A 62 -16.42 0.73 0.63
N GLU A 63 -15.53 -0.18 0.20
CA GLU A 63 -14.87 -1.17 1.06
C GLU A 63 -13.69 -0.53 1.82
N PRO A 64 -13.79 -0.36 3.15
CA PRO A 64 -12.90 0.55 3.88
C PRO A 64 -11.54 -0.06 4.22
N VAL A 65 -11.30 -1.35 3.94
CA VAL A 65 -10.15 -2.06 4.53
C VAL A 65 -9.13 -2.49 3.49
N ILE A 66 -8.10 -1.66 3.29
CA ILE A 66 -6.90 -2.04 2.52
C ILE A 66 -6.03 -3.05 3.29
N ILE A 67 -6.01 -2.95 4.63
CA ILE A 67 -5.12 -3.74 5.49
C ILE A 67 -5.94 -4.35 6.64
N GLN A 68 -5.96 -5.69 6.71
CA GLN A 68 -6.48 -6.47 7.84
C GLN A 68 -5.36 -7.20 8.57
N PRO A 69 -5.55 -7.59 9.84
CA PRO A 69 -4.65 -8.54 10.50
C PRO A 69 -4.41 -9.76 9.60
N GLY A 70 -3.15 -10.13 9.39
CA GLY A 70 -2.77 -11.26 8.53
C GLY A 70 -2.49 -10.96 7.05
N VAL A 71 -2.64 -9.71 6.58
CA VAL A 71 -2.24 -9.31 5.19
C VAL A 71 -0.96 -8.47 5.13
N SER A 72 -0.19 -8.47 6.22
CA SER A 72 1.16 -7.90 6.25
C SER A 72 2.05 -8.61 5.23
N GLY A 73 2.92 -7.85 4.55
CA GLY A 73 3.86 -8.38 3.56
C GLY A 73 3.33 -8.61 2.14
N SER A 74 2.02 -8.45 1.87
CA SER A 74 1.55 -8.55 0.47
C SER A 74 1.94 -7.31 -0.35
N PRO A 75 2.19 -7.46 -1.67
CA PRO A 75 2.74 -6.40 -2.50
C PRO A 75 1.75 -5.25 -2.73
N LEU A 76 2.28 -4.03 -2.70
CA LEU A 76 1.61 -2.81 -3.16
C LEU A 76 2.14 -2.45 -4.55
N CYS A 77 1.26 -2.36 -5.53
CA CYS A 77 1.61 -2.11 -6.93
C CYS A 77 0.99 -0.80 -7.42
N SER A 78 1.65 -0.11 -8.35
CA SER A 78 1.11 1.03 -9.09
C SER A 78 1.06 0.71 -10.58
N PHE A 79 0.06 1.24 -11.29
CA PHE A 79 0.02 1.14 -12.75
C PHE A 79 0.77 2.32 -13.36
N SER A 80 1.75 2.03 -14.22
CA SER A 80 2.45 3.02 -15.02
C SER A 80 2.09 2.81 -16.48
N THR A 81 1.35 3.75 -17.08
CA THR A 81 1.15 3.77 -18.52
C THR A 81 2.40 4.35 -19.18
N ARG A 82 3.23 3.51 -19.82
CA ARG A 82 4.21 4.02 -20.79
C ARG A 82 3.43 4.61 -21.96
N ARG A 83 3.35 5.94 -22.06
CA ARG A 83 3.03 6.59 -23.34
C ARG A 83 4.20 6.29 -24.27
N ARG A 84 3.93 5.56 -25.35
CA ARG A 84 4.83 5.46 -26.49
C ARG A 84 4.80 6.76 -27.27
#